data_AF-A0A1R1I108-F1
#
_entry.id   AF-A0A1R1I108-F1
#
_cell.length_a   1.000
_cell.length_b   1.000
_cell.length_c   1.000
_cell.angle_alpha   90.00
_cell.angle_beta   90.00
_cell.angle_gamma   90.00
#
_symmetry.space_group_name_H-M   'P 1'
#
loop_
_entity.id
_entity.type
_entity.pdbx_description
1 polymer ?
#
loop_
_entity_poly.entity_id
_entity_poly.type
_entity_poly.pdbx_seq_one_letter_code
_entity_poly.pdbx_strand_id
1 'polypeptide(L)'
;MQLICDEAVERMHRDHAYMLDLIHRIKASCDRSDKIDNCRDCQSNHREFCHSNIEQLVRAFVEATLKHNAIESLYMAESVPKAHRIAHNNAHLVIAEQLRAIRVIFTEDGNCVLAIHGIDKVLQTLQSHFQEFDRHLEDYLTAHA
;
A
#
# COMPACT_ATOMS: atom_id res chain seq x y z
N MET A 1 28.65 5.56 5.54
CA MET A 1 27.44 5.21 6.28
C MET A 1 26.34 6.19 5.95
N GLN A 2 26.56 7.51 6.08
CA GLN A 2 25.72 8.60 5.54
C GLN A 2 25.07 8.34 4.17
N LEU A 3 25.86 8.09 3.13
CA LEU A 3 25.35 7.87 1.76
C LEU A 3 24.31 6.73 1.69
N ILE A 4 24.46 5.70 2.51
CA ILE A 4 23.54 4.54 2.55
C ILE A 4 22.24 4.92 3.26
N CYS A 5 22.31 5.75 4.32
CA CYS A 5 21.13 6.24 5.03
C CYS A 5 20.32 7.22 4.17
N ASP A 6 20.99 8.14 3.47
CA ASP A 6 20.31 9.10 2.58
C ASP A 6 19.65 8.36 1.40
N GLU A 7 20.34 7.37 0.80
CA GLU A 7 19.75 6.52 -0.24
C GLU A 7 18.54 5.71 0.24
N ALA A 8 18.53 5.28 1.51
CA ALA A 8 17.42 4.57 2.12
C ALA A 8 16.18 5.46 2.25
N VAL A 9 16.34 6.68 2.78
CA VAL A 9 15.25 7.65 2.92
C VAL A 9 14.71 8.07 1.57
N GLU A 10 15.56 8.39 0.60
CA GLU A 10 15.10 8.73 -0.75
C GLU A 10 14.34 7.57 -1.40
N ARG A 11 14.77 6.33 -1.15
CA ARG A 11 14.05 5.16 -1.65
C ARG A 11 12.69 5.01 -0.99
N MET A 12 12.58 5.23 0.32
CA MET A 12 11.28 5.22 1.02
C MET A 12 10.32 6.23 0.38
N HIS A 13 10.77 7.47 0.15
CA HIS A 13 9.93 8.50 -0.50
C HIS A 13 9.49 8.10 -1.92
N ARG A 14 10.39 7.51 -2.71
CA ARG A 14 10.03 7.01 -4.07
C ARG A 14 9.02 5.87 -4.00
N ASP A 15 9.19 4.93 -3.08
CA ASP A 15 8.27 3.81 -2.89
C ASP A 15 6.90 4.32 -2.42
N HIS A 16 6.85 5.26 -1.46
CA HIS A 16 5.61 5.91 -1.00
C HIS A 16 4.89 6.63 -2.13
N ALA A 17 5.60 7.43 -2.92
CA ALA A 17 5.01 8.14 -4.06
C ALA A 17 4.44 7.17 -5.10
N TYR A 18 5.15 6.08 -5.38
CA TYR A 18 4.68 5.04 -6.30
C TYR A 18 3.43 4.31 -5.78
N MET A 19 3.40 3.96 -4.49
CA MET A 19 2.23 3.35 -3.86
C MET A 19 1.00 4.26 -3.93
N LEU A 20 1.18 5.56 -3.65
CA LEU A 20 0.11 6.56 -3.74
C LEU A 20 -0.38 6.76 -5.18
N ASP A 21 0.50 6.74 -6.18
CA ASP A 21 0.13 6.76 -7.60
C ASP A 21 -0.73 5.54 -7.98
N LEU A 22 -0.32 4.34 -7.55
CA LEU A 22 -1.09 3.13 -7.80
C LEU A 22 -2.49 3.21 -7.17
N ILE A 23 -2.59 3.67 -5.92
CA ILE A 23 -3.90 3.89 -5.26
C ILE A 23 -4.74 4.86 -6.06
N HIS A 24 -4.19 6.00 -6.49
CA HIS A 24 -4.90 6.99 -7.27
C HIS A 24 -5.45 6.40 -8.58
N ARG A 25 -4.62 5.63 -9.29
CA ARG A 25 -4.99 4.98 -10.55
C ARG A 25 -6.05 3.90 -10.36
N ILE A 26 -5.98 3.12 -9.28
CA ILE A 26 -7.01 2.12 -8.95
C ILE A 26 -8.35 2.82 -8.74
N LYS A 27 -8.38 3.89 -7.93
CA LYS A 27 -9.59 4.65 -7.65
C LYS A 27 -10.16 5.33 -8.91
N ALA A 28 -9.29 5.87 -9.76
CA ALA A 28 -9.69 6.50 -11.02
C ALA A 28 -10.16 5.50 -12.09
N SER A 29 -9.91 4.20 -11.91
CA SER A 29 -10.30 3.16 -12.89
C SER A 29 -11.80 2.84 -12.89
N CYS A 30 -12.56 3.36 -11.92
CA CYS A 30 -14.02 3.24 -11.89
C CYS A 30 -14.66 4.61 -11.61
N ASP A 31 -15.34 5.18 -12.61
CA ASP A 31 -16.07 6.45 -12.52
C ASP A 31 -17.46 6.32 -11.86
N ARG A 32 -17.83 5.09 -11.48
CA ARG A 32 -19.11 4.74 -10.85
C ARG A 32 -18.98 4.17 -9.45
N SER A 33 -17.77 4.10 -8.87
CA SER A 33 -17.55 3.51 -7.52
C SER A 33 -18.44 4.14 -6.46
N ASP A 34 -18.69 5.45 -6.55
CA ASP A 34 -19.51 6.19 -5.58
C ASP A 34 -21.03 6.08 -5.86
N LYS A 35 -21.43 5.37 -6.93
CA LYS A 35 -22.80 5.33 -7.45
C LYS A 35 -23.41 3.93 -7.45
N ILE A 36 -22.60 2.89 -7.34
CA ILE A 36 -23.05 1.49 -7.37
C ILE A 36 -22.27 0.69 -6.32
N ASP A 37 -22.93 -0.25 -5.66
CA ASP A 37 -22.29 -1.13 -4.67
C ASP A 37 -21.73 -2.42 -5.30
N ASN A 38 -22.14 -2.72 -6.54
CA ASN A 38 -21.77 -3.95 -7.23
C ASN A 38 -21.46 -3.73 -8.71
N CYS A 39 -20.33 -4.25 -9.17
CA CYS A 39 -19.95 -4.25 -10.58
C CYS A 39 -20.94 -4.98 -11.51
N ARG A 40 -21.85 -5.80 -10.98
CA ARG A 40 -22.93 -6.44 -11.74
C ARG A 40 -23.93 -5.43 -12.32
N ASP A 41 -23.98 -4.20 -11.78
CA ASP A 41 -24.83 -3.11 -12.26
C ASP A 41 -24.19 -2.26 -13.39
N CYS A 42 -23.05 -2.73 -13.92
CA CYS A 42 -22.36 -2.15 -15.08
C CYS A 42 -22.61 -2.95 -16.37
N GLN A 43 -22.51 -2.27 -17.51
CA GLN A 43 -22.56 -2.92 -18.82
C GLN A 43 -21.42 -3.95 -18.97
N SER A 44 -21.72 -5.13 -19.54
CA SER A 44 -20.83 -6.30 -19.56
C SER A 44 -19.45 -6.03 -20.15
N ASN A 45 -19.38 -5.32 -21.28
CA ASN A 45 -18.11 -5.04 -21.97
C ASN A 45 -17.24 -4.05 -21.19
N HIS A 46 -17.85 -3.13 -20.44
CA HIS A 46 -17.14 -2.21 -19.55
C HIS A 46 -16.60 -2.93 -18.32
N ARG A 47 -17.34 -3.94 -17.83
CA ARG A 47 -16.99 -4.71 -16.63
C ARG A 47 -15.72 -5.55 -16.81
N GLU A 48 -15.59 -6.27 -17.93
CA GLU A 48 -14.40 -7.12 -18.17
C GLU A 48 -13.11 -6.29 -18.29
N PHE A 49 -13.17 -5.17 -18.99
CA PHE A 49 -12.05 -4.25 -19.13
C PHE A 49 -11.66 -3.61 -17.78
N CYS A 50 -12.64 -3.08 -17.04
CA CYS A 50 -12.40 -2.55 -15.70
C CYS A 50 -11.81 -3.61 -14.76
N HIS A 51 -12.34 -4.84 -14.80
CA HIS A 51 -11.88 -5.91 -13.92
C HIS A 51 -10.40 -6.23 -14.14
N SER A 52 -9.99 -6.49 -15.39
CA SER A 52 -8.59 -6.84 -15.69
C SER A 52 -7.62 -5.70 -15.31
N ASN A 53 -7.99 -4.45 -15.61
CA ASN A 53 -7.15 -3.30 -15.28
C ASN A 53 -7.03 -3.07 -13.77
N ILE A 54 -8.16 -3.11 -13.04
CA ILE A 54 -8.18 -2.92 -11.59
C ILE A 54 -7.43 -4.04 -10.88
N GLU A 55 -7.65 -5.30 -11.28
CA GLU A 55 -6.94 -6.45 -10.71
C GLU A 55 -5.42 -6.34 -10.91
N GLN A 56 -4.97 -5.95 -12.11
CA GLN A 56 -3.55 -5.76 -12.38
C GLN A 56 -2.94 -4.64 -11.52
N LEU A 57 -3.63 -3.50 -11.41
CA LEU A 57 -3.18 -2.38 -10.59
C LEU A 57 -3.13 -2.75 -9.10
N VAL A 58 -4.15 -3.44 -8.60
CA VAL A 58 -4.17 -3.94 -7.22
C VAL A 58 -3.03 -4.91 -6.97
N ARG A 59 -2.76 -5.84 -7.90
CA ARG A 59 -1.64 -6.76 -7.76
C ARG A 59 -0.31 -6.02 -7.67
N ALA A 60 -0.08 -5.03 -8.54
CA ALA A 60 1.11 -4.19 -8.50
C ALA A 60 1.23 -3.43 -7.17
N PHE A 61 0.12 -2.88 -6.67
CA PHE A 61 0.07 -2.17 -5.39
C PHE A 61 0.41 -3.08 -4.20
N VAL A 62 -0.16 -4.28 -4.15
CA VAL A 62 0.14 -5.25 -3.10
C VAL A 62 1.62 -5.63 -3.13
N GLU A 63 2.17 -5.92 -4.31
CA GLU A 63 3.58 -6.29 -4.46
C GLU A 63 4.51 -5.15 -4.03
N ALA A 64 4.26 -3.93 -4.49
CA ALA A 64 5.03 -2.75 -4.12
C ALA A 64 5.03 -2.53 -2.60
N THR A 65 3.85 -2.61 -1.98
CA THR A 65 3.69 -2.39 -0.53
C THR A 65 4.41 -3.45 0.29
N LEU A 66 4.24 -4.74 -0.05
CA LEU A 66 4.93 -5.81 0.69
C LEU A 66 6.45 -5.75 0.52
N LYS A 67 6.93 -5.38 -0.67
CA LYS A 67 8.36 -5.19 -0.93
C LYS A 67 8.92 -4.02 -0.11
N HIS A 68 8.20 -2.90 -0.06
CA HIS A 68 8.56 -1.74 0.74
C HIS A 68 8.66 -2.10 2.24
N ASN A 69 7.64 -2.75 2.80
CA ASN A 69 7.64 -3.19 4.21
C ASN A 69 8.86 -4.09 4.54
N ALA A 70 9.20 -5.01 3.62
CA ALA A 70 10.35 -5.88 3.79
C ALA A 70 11.68 -5.12 3.76
N ILE A 71 11.80 -4.08 2.92
CA ILE A 71 12.99 -3.24 2.84
C ILE A 71 13.16 -2.40 4.12
N GLU A 72 12.09 -1.79 4.61
CA GLU A 72 12.13 -1.02 5.87
C GLU A 72 12.52 -1.91 7.06
N SER A 73 12.02 -3.14 7.09
CA SER A 73 12.45 -4.14 8.08
C SER A 73 13.96 -4.38 8.08
N LEU A 74 14.61 -4.31 6.91
CA LEU A 74 16.07 -4.39 6.79
C LEU A 74 16.75 -3.11 7.30
N TYR A 75 16.22 -1.93 6.95
CA TYR A 75 16.74 -0.64 7.42
C TYR A 75 16.70 -0.53 8.96
N MET A 76 15.68 -1.12 9.58
CA MET A 76 15.53 -1.14 11.03
C MET A 76 16.53 -2.05 11.77
N ALA A 77 17.14 -3.03 11.11
CA ALA A 77 17.78 -4.16 11.80
C ALA A 77 18.89 -3.78 12.79
N GLU A 78 19.70 -2.76 12.47
CA GLU A 78 20.91 -2.43 13.24
C GLU A 78 20.75 -1.18 14.11
N SER A 79 20.24 -0.08 13.56
CA SER A 79 20.37 1.27 14.16
C SER A 79 19.09 1.79 14.82
N VAL A 80 17.99 1.04 14.76
CA VAL A 80 16.67 1.49 15.22
C VAL A 80 16.28 0.85 16.55
N PRO A 81 15.77 1.62 17.54
CA PRO A 81 15.38 1.09 18.84
C PRO A 81 14.41 -0.09 18.74
N LYS A 82 14.69 -1.18 19.48
CA LYS A 82 13.89 -2.42 19.44
C LYS A 82 12.38 -2.20 19.60
N ALA A 83 11.98 -1.28 20.49
CA ALA A 83 10.58 -0.95 20.71
C ALA A 83 9.90 -0.42 19.43
N HIS A 84 10.56 0.49 18.72
CA HIS A 84 10.06 1.03 17.46
C HIS A 84 9.97 -0.07 16.39
N ARG A 85 11.01 -0.91 16.25
CA ARG A 85 10.99 -2.03 15.27
C ARG A 85 9.82 -2.97 15.45
N ILE A 86 9.53 -3.35 16.70
CA ILE A 86 8.40 -4.24 17.01
C ILE A 86 7.09 -3.56 16.63
N ALA A 87 6.91 -2.29 17.00
CA ALA A 87 5.69 -1.54 16.70
C ALA A 87 5.50 -1.33 15.18
N HIS A 88 6.55 -0.95 14.46
CA HIS A 88 6.55 -0.75 13.02
C HIS A 88 6.22 -2.06 12.27
N ASN A 89 6.88 -3.16 12.62
CA ASN A 89 6.61 -4.46 12.01
C ASN A 89 5.17 -4.94 12.29
N ASN A 90 4.63 -4.67 13.48
CA ASN A 90 3.21 -4.96 13.76
C ASN A 90 2.28 -4.11 12.88
N ALA A 91 2.60 -2.84 12.64
CA ALA A 91 1.84 -2.00 11.71
C ALA A 91 1.90 -2.52 10.26
N HIS A 92 3.06 -3.02 9.81
CA HIS A 92 3.18 -3.70 8.52
C HIS A 92 2.28 -4.94 8.42
N LEU A 93 2.13 -5.72 9.49
CA LEU A 93 1.23 -6.88 9.50
C LEU A 93 -0.24 -6.46 9.32
N VAL A 94 -0.67 -5.38 9.97
CA VAL A 94 -2.03 -4.83 9.79
C VAL A 94 -2.27 -4.45 8.33
N ILE A 95 -1.32 -3.78 7.69
CA ILE A 95 -1.41 -3.43 6.27
C ILE A 95 -1.46 -4.70 5.41
N ALA A 96 -0.60 -5.69 5.67
CA ALA A 96 -0.56 -6.94 4.93
C ALA A 96 -1.88 -7.73 5.01
N GLU A 97 -2.55 -7.71 6.17
CA GLU A 97 -3.87 -8.31 6.35
C GLU A 97 -4.94 -7.61 5.50
N GLN A 98 -4.94 -6.27 5.45
CA GLN A 98 -5.86 -5.51 4.60
C GLN A 98 -5.62 -5.80 3.12
N LEU A 99 -4.36 -5.85 2.68
CA LEU A 99 -3.99 -6.20 1.31
C LEU A 99 -4.45 -7.63 0.95
N ARG A 100 -4.33 -8.57 1.89
CA ARG A 100 -4.85 -9.93 1.71
C ARG A 100 -6.36 -9.93 1.52
N ALA A 101 -7.10 -9.20 2.35
CA ALA A 101 -8.55 -9.10 2.25
C ALA A 101 -9.01 -8.59 0.88
N ILE A 102 -8.31 -7.59 0.32
CA ILE A 102 -8.59 -7.08 -1.03
C ILE A 102 -8.37 -8.17 -2.09
N ARG A 103 -7.30 -8.95 -1.99
CA ARG A 103 -7.02 -10.03 -2.96
C ARG A 103 -8.09 -11.12 -2.97
N VAL A 104 -8.71 -11.41 -1.82
CA VAL A 104 -9.79 -12.40 -1.70
C VAL A 104 -11.02 -11.97 -2.50
N ILE A 105 -11.31 -10.66 -2.59
CA ILE A 105 -12.46 -10.12 -3.35
C ILE A 105 -12.39 -10.53 -4.82
N PHE A 106 -11.19 -10.49 -5.42
CA PHE A 106 -11.00 -10.89 -6.83
C PHE A 106 -11.17 -12.41 -7.03
N THR A 107 -10.85 -13.23 -6.03
CA THR A 107 -11.00 -14.68 -6.13
C THR A 107 -12.43 -15.18 -5.93
N GLU A 108 -13.28 -14.40 -5.24
CA GLU A 108 -14.65 -14.84 -4.88
C GLU A 108 -15.74 -14.29 -5.82
N ASP A 109 -15.86 -12.96 -5.93
CA ASP A 109 -16.97 -12.30 -6.66
C ASP A 109 -16.48 -11.34 -7.77
N GLY A 110 -15.19 -11.00 -7.79
CA GLY A 110 -14.64 -10.06 -8.78
C GLY A 110 -15.23 -8.65 -8.66
N ASN A 111 -15.84 -8.31 -7.52
CA ASN A 111 -16.49 -7.02 -7.32
C ASN A 111 -15.44 -5.92 -7.09
N CYS A 112 -15.07 -5.25 -8.18
CA CYS A 112 -14.05 -4.20 -8.18
C CYS A 112 -14.42 -2.99 -7.33
N VAL A 113 -15.72 -2.71 -7.10
CA VAL A 113 -16.14 -1.64 -6.17
C VAL A 113 -15.72 -1.97 -4.75
N LEU A 114 -15.96 -3.20 -4.29
CA LEU A 114 -15.52 -3.63 -2.97
C LEU A 114 -14.00 -3.61 -2.83
N ALA A 115 -13.27 -3.97 -3.90
CA ALA A 115 -11.82 -3.86 -3.91
C ALA A 115 -11.37 -2.40 -3.77
N ILE A 116 -12.00 -1.45 -4.47
CA ILE A 116 -11.72 -0.01 -4.35
C ILE A 116 -12.02 0.51 -2.93
N HIS A 117 -13.12 0.12 -2.31
CA HIS A 117 -13.40 0.47 -0.91
C HIS A 117 -12.34 -0.09 0.05
N GLY A 118 -11.86 -1.32 -0.19
CA GLY A 118 -10.74 -1.87 0.55
C GLY A 118 -9.47 -1.05 0.39
N ILE A 119 -9.20 -0.53 -0.82
CA ILE A 119 -8.06 0.35 -1.10
C ILE A 119 -8.16 1.68 -0.33
N ASP A 120 -9.34 2.26 -0.16
CA ASP A 120 -9.52 3.47 0.67
C ASP A 120 -9.12 3.23 2.13
N LYS A 121 -9.47 2.07 2.69
CA LYS A 121 -9.06 1.68 4.04
C LYS A 121 -7.55 1.52 4.15
N VAL A 122 -6.92 0.92 3.13
CA VAL A 122 -5.45 0.79 3.10
C VAL A 122 -4.79 2.16 2.99
N LEU A 123 -5.32 3.07 2.17
CA LEU A 123 -4.80 4.44 2.06
C LEU A 123 -4.79 5.16 3.41
N GLN A 124 -5.88 5.09 4.17
CA GLN A 124 -5.95 5.69 5.52
C GLN A 124 -4.91 5.07 6.47
N THR A 125 -4.75 3.75 6.39
CA THR A 125 -3.77 3.02 7.21
C THR A 125 -2.34 3.39 6.83
N LEU A 126 -2.03 3.51 5.53
CA LEU A 126 -0.73 3.96 5.03
C LEU A 126 -0.42 5.40 5.44
N GLN A 127 -1.38 6.32 5.32
CA GLN A 127 -1.18 7.71 5.72
C GLN A 127 -0.85 7.83 7.21
N SER A 128 -1.53 7.05 8.05
CA SER A 128 -1.23 6.99 9.48
C SER A 128 0.13 6.34 9.70
N HIS A 129 0.45 5.27 8.96
CA HIS A 129 1.73 4.59 9.02
C HIS A 129 2.92 5.50 8.72
N PHE A 130 2.82 6.29 7.64
CA PHE A 130 3.86 7.23 7.23
C PHE A 130 4.15 8.27 8.33
N GLN A 131 3.11 8.72 9.03
CA GLN A 131 3.23 9.73 10.08
C GLN A 131 3.74 9.14 11.39
N GLU A 132 3.24 7.98 11.79
CA GLU A 132 3.48 7.38 13.11
C GLU A 132 4.72 6.47 13.15
N PHE A 133 5.19 6.00 12.00
CA PHE A 133 6.30 5.05 11.92
C PHE A 133 7.39 5.53 10.96
N ASP A 134 7.10 5.71 9.67
CA ASP A 134 8.15 5.95 8.67
C ASP A 134 8.88 7.27 8.90
N ARG A 135 8.17 8.33 9.31
CA ARG A 135 8.80 9.59 9.69
C ARG A 135 9.82 9.42 10.82
N HIS A 136 9.50 8.60 11.83
CA HIS A 136 10.44 8.32 12.92
C HIS A 136 11.59 7.43 12.46
N LEU A 137 11.33 6.49 11.55
CA LEU A 137 12.38 5.69 10.91
C LEU A 137 13.37 6.60 10.16
N GLU A 138 12.89 7.56 9.39
CA GLU A 138 13.73 8.57 8.72
C GLU A 138 14.61 9.34 9.70
N ASP A 139 14.03 9.79 10.83
CA ASP A 139 14.79 10.47 11.89
C ASP A 139 15.90 9.56 12.44
N TYR A 140 15.64 8.27 12.67
CA TYR A 140 16.68 7.33 13.15
C TYR A 140 17.77 7.08 12.12
N LEU A 141 17.40 6.95 10.84
CA LEU A 141 18.34 6.70 9.75
C LEU A 141 19.25 7.90 9.50
N THR A 142 18.71 9.11 9.62
CA THR A 142 19.46 10.37 9.42
C THR A 142 20.24 10.82 10.65
N ALA A 143 19.78 10.51 11.87
CA ALA A 143 20.48 10.86 13.11
C ALA A 143 21.79 10.08 13.32
N HIS A 144 21.95 8.93 12.66
CA HIS A 144 23.16 8.07 12.73
C HIS A 144 23.94 8.03 11.42
N ALA A 145 23.64 8.94 10.51
CA ALA A 145 24.22 9.04 9.18
C ALA A 145 25.66 9.61 9.26
#